data_AF-A0A3B8HJQ7-F1
#
_entry.id   AF-A0A3B8HJQ7-F1
#
_cell.length_a   1.000
_cell.length_b   1.000
_cell.length_c   1.000
_cell.angle_alpha   90.00
_cell.angle_beta   90.00
_cell.angle_gamma   90.00
#
_symmetry.space_group_name_H-M   'P 1'
#
loop_
_entity.id
_entity.type
_entity.pdbx_description
1 polymer ?
#
loop_
_entity_poly.entity_id
_entity_poly.type
_entity_poly.pdbx_seq_one_letter_code
_entity_poly.pdbx_strand_id
1 'polypeptide(L)'
;MGYVFSWQDAQAYEDWMRGRLGRLAVSVEQETIQRVWRPRPNQRLLEVGCGSGLFSEWFAERGLQVTALDPSVPMLNLARLRLPARVSLERGYAEDLPFADNSFDVVAMITTLEFVDDPAQALREACRVAREQVLLGVLNKYSLIAWQRRIQQLWNPGIYRHARFFGVIELQRLVRETLNGSVPTHWRTCLTFPLWALRTLITLERSPHFQWHPLGHFIAMVVDLRYILRTIQQPLFRQIPTRVGTSQPHPTCWRIPRREHQDHRPCANL
;
A
#
# COMPACT_ATOMS: atom_id res chain seq x y z
N MET A 1 -15.78 -7.82 10.10
CA MET A 1 -15.41 -6.40 10.22
C MET A 1 -14.39 -6.28 11.35
N GLY A 2 -13.27 -5.61 11.09
CA GLY A 2 -12.19 -5.44 12.06
C GLY A 2 -12.53 -4.49 13.21
N TYR A 3 -11.54 -4.19 14.05
CA TYR A 3 -11.73 -3.29 15.19
C TYR A 3 -11.82 -1.82 14.72
N VAL A 4 -12.98 -1.18 14.93
CA VAL A 4 -13.19 0.23 14.62
C VAL A 4 -12.98 1.07 15.89
N PHE A 5 -12.12 2.08 15.80
CA PHE A 5 -11.70 2.88 16.95
C PHE A 5 -12.87 3.71 17.50
N SER A 6 -13.07 3.64 18.80
CA SER A 6 -14.02 4.45 19.54
C SER A 6 -13.48 5.87 19.80
N TRP A 7 -14.31 6.74 20.38
CA TRP A 7 -13.86 8.09 20.76
C TRP A 7 -12.77 8.06 21.84
N GLN A 8 -12.84 7.13 22.79
CA GLN A 8 -11.82 6.96 23.83
C GLN A 8 -10.49 6.50 23.22
N ASP A 9 -10.53 5.57 22.25
CA ASP A 9 -9.34 5.12 21.53
C ASP A 9 -8.69 6.26 20.75
N ALA A 10 -9.52 7.07 20.07
CA ALA A 10 -9.08 8.22 19.30
C ALA A 10 -8.40 9.28 20.19
N GLN A 11 -8.93 9.54 21.39
CA GLN A 11 -8.30 10.43 22.36
C GLN A 11 -6.97 9.88 22.88
N ALA A 12 -6.95 8.62 23.33
CA ALA A 12 -5.73 8.00 23.83
C ALA A 12 -4.62 7.98 22.77
N TYR A 13 -5.00 7.74 21.51
CA TYR A 13 -4.11 7.85 20.36
C TYR A 13 -3.56 9.28 20.21
N GLU A 14 -4.42 10.29 20.19
CA GLU A 14 -4.01 11.69 20.05
C GLU A 14 -3.10 12.14 21.19
N ASP A 15 -3.41 11.80 22.43
CA ASP A 15 -2.60 12.15 23.60
C ASP A 15 -1.19 11.55 23.51
N TRP A 16 -1.09 10.29 23.05
CA TRP A 16 0.19 9.66 22.78
C TRP A 16 0.96 10.38 21.66
N MET A 17 0.29 10.72 20.56
CA MET A 17 0.91 11.39 19.41
C MET A 17 1.32 12.84 19.70
N ARG A 18 0.61 13.53 20.60
CA ARG A 18 1.01 14.84 21.15
C ARG A 18 2.17 14.73 22.14
N GLY A 19 2.48 13.53 22.63
CA GLY A 19 3.67 13.26 23.41
C GLY A 19 4.96 13.48 22.60
N ARG A 20 6.03 13.92 23.27
CA ARG A 20 7.35 14.12 22.63
C ARG A 20 7.88 12.82 22.01
N LEU A 21 7.66 11.68 22.66
CA LEU A 21 8.07 10.37 22.17
C LEU A 21 7.23 9.91 20.97
N GLY A 22 5.92 10.16 20.97
CA GLY A 22 5.03 9.86 19.84
C GLY A 22 5.48 10.59 18.58
N ARG A 23 5.67 11.91 18.66
CA ARG A 23 6.20 12.70 17.53
C ARG A 23 7.55 12.20 17.02
N LEU A 24 8.46 11.84 17.93
CA LEU A 24 9.77 11.31 17.55
C LEU A 24 9.63 9.97 16.82
N ALA A 25 8.81 9.06 17.33
CA ALA A 25 8.56 7.76 16.68
C ALA A 25 8.00 7.95 15.26
N VAL A 26 6.95 8.77 15.11
CA VAL A 26 6.36 9.09 13.79
C VAL A 26 7.39 9.70 12.85
N SER A 27 8.27 10.59 13.33
CA SER A 27 9.32 11.17 12.48
C SER A 27 10.30 10.12 11.95
N VAL A 28 10.63 9.11 12.76
CA VAL A 28 11.50 7.99 12.35
C VAL A 28 10.77 7.07 11.37
N GLU A 29 9.50 6.77 11.59
CA GLU A 29 8.66 5.99 10.67
C GLU A 29 8.57 6.67 9.29
N GLN A 30 8.28 7.98 9.27
CA GLN A 30 8.25 8.81 8.08
C GLN A 30 9.59 8.81 7.32
N GLU A 31 10.72 8.99 8.01
CA GLU A 31 12.04 8.91 7.39
C GLU A 31 12.31 7.51 6.79
N THR A 32 11.90 6.45 7.48
CA THR A 32 12.06 5.08 6.99
C THR A 32 11.21 4.82 5.75
N ILE A 33 9.96 5.32 5.72
CA ILE A 33 9.12 5.31 4.52
C ILE A 33 9.82 6.03 3.36
N GLN A 34 10.38 7.23 3.57
CA GLN A 34 11.09 7.97 2.51
C GLN A 34 12.31 7.24 1.96
N ARG A 35 12.97 6.39 2.77
CA ARG A 35 14.12 5.61 2.32
C ARG A 35 13.73 4.44 1.42
N VAL A 36 12.52 3.89 1.58
CA VAL A 36 12.02 2.78 0.72
C VAL A 36 11.17 3.26 -0.44
N TRP A 37 10.51 4.40 -0.29
CA TRP A 37 9.54 4.93 -1.22
C TRP A 37 9.86 6.37 -1.57
N ARG A 38 9.96 6.63 -2.87
CA ARG A 38 10.24 7.95 -3.42
C ARG A 38 9.01 8.44 -4.18
N PRO A 39 8.13 9.24 -3.54
CA PRO A 39 6.95 9.78 -4.22
C PRO A 39 7.35 10.71 -5.35
N ARG A 40 6.52 10.75 -6.40
CA ARG A 40 6.58 11.75 -7.45
C ARG A 40 5.53 12.82 -7.16
N PRO A 41 5.83 14.11 -7.38
CA PRO A 41 4.84 15.17 -7.23
C PRO A 41 3.57 14.87 -8.04
N ASN A 42 2.41 15.28 -7.51
CA ASN A 42 1.09 15.14 -8.11
C ASN A 42 0.58 13.69 -8.28
N GLN A 43 1.26 12.67 -7.76
CA GLN A 43 0.67 11.33 -7.70
C GLN A 43 -0.60 11.34 -6.86
N ARG A 44 -1.61 10.61 -7.33
CA ARG A 44 -2.85 10.34 -6.60
C ARG A 44 -2.58 9.24 -5.57
N LEU A 45 -2.73 9.57 -4.29
CA LEU A 45 -2.51 8.65 -3.19
C LEU A 45 -3.83 8.42 -2.44
N LEU A 46 -4.18 7.15 -2.24
CA LEU A 46 -5.20 6.75 -1.27
C LEU A 46 -4.50 6.28 0.00
N GLU A 47 -4.83 6.87 1.14
CA GLU A 47 -4.47 6.32 2.45
C GLU A 47 -5.66 5.59 3.05
N VAL A 48 -5.50 4.29 3.32
CA VAL A 48 -6.53 3.42 3.91
C VAL A 48 -6.22 3.24 5.40
N GLY A 49 -7.19 3.56 6.25
CA GLY A 49 -7.04 3.64 7.70
C GLY A 49 -6.25 4.89 8.13
N CYS A 50 -6.65 6.06 7.64
CA CYS A 50 -5.89 7.29 7.87
C CYS A 50 -5.88 7.79 9.33
N GLY A 51 -6.76 7.24 10.18
CA GLY A 51 -6.88 7.64 11.58
C GLY A 51 -7.11 9.15 11.72
N SER A 52 -6.28 9.79 12.54
CA SER A 52 -6.30 11.25 12.76
C SER A 52 -5.69 12.09 11.63
N GLY A 53 -5.27 11.48 10.52
CA GLY A 53 -4.68 12.16 9.36
C GLY A 53 -3.19 12.50 9.47
N LEU A 54 -2.45 11.93 10.42
CA LEU A 54 -1.01 12.21 10.63
C LEU A 54 -0.15 11.96 9.38
N PHE A 55 -0.31 10.78 8.76
CA PHE A 55 0.42 10.46 7.54
C PHE A 55 -0.19 11.14 6.31
N SER A 56 -1.51 11.36 6.30
CA SER A 56 -2.21 12.07 5.22
C SER A 56 -1.71 13.50 5.07
N GLU A 57 -1.51 14.21 6.18
CA GLU A 57 -0.90 15.55 6.23
C GLU A 57 0.51 15.50 5.64
N TRP A 58 1.32 14.56 6.11
CA TRP A 58 2.70 14.37 5.66
C TRP A 58 2.82 14.05 4.16
N PHE A 59 1.90 13.24 3.61
CA PHE A 59 1.80 12.98 2.17
C PHE A 59 1.39 14.25 1.41
N ALA A 60 0.41 15.01 1.92
CA ALA A 60 -0.06 16.23 1.29
C ALA A 60 0.99 17.36 1.28
N GLU A 61 1.86 17.44 2.30
CA GLU A 61 3.00 18.36 2.34
C GLU A 61 4.06 18.04 1.27
N ARG A 62 4.09 16.79 0.77
CA ARG A 62 4.99 16.34 -0.30
C ARG A 62 4.42 16.54 -1.71
N GLY A 63 3.30 17.26 -1.81
CA GLY A 63 2.67 17.57 -3.10
C GLY A 63 1.89 16.41 -3.72
N LEU A 64 1.45 15.44 -2.90
CA LEU A 64 0.57 14.36 -3.35
C LEU A 64 -0.90 14.80 -3.31
N GLN A 65 -1.70 14.22 -4.21
CA GLN A 65 -3.15 14.38 -4.21
C GLN A 65 -3.75 13.28 -3.33
N VAL A 66 -3.96 13.61 -2.05
CA VAL A 66 -4.33 12.62 -1.03
C VAL A 66 -5.84 12.51 -0.91
N THR A 67 -6.32 11.27 -0.99
CA THR A 67 -7.63 10.84 -0.48
C THR A 67 -7.35 9.99 0.76
N ALA A 68 -7.96 10.32 1.89
CA ALA A 68 -7.78 9.58 3.13
C ALA A 68 -9.10 8.92 3.54
N LEU A 69 -9.05 7.65 3.90
CA LEU A 69 -10.21 6.84 4.20
C LEU A 69 -10.06 6.16 5.56
N ASP A 70 -11.09 6.21 6.41
CA ASP A 70 -11.12 5.50 7.69
C ASP A 70 -12.56 5.11 8.06
N PRO A 71 -12.81 3.93 8.67
CA PRO A 71 -14.16 3.54 9.09
C PRO A 71 -14.64 4.31 10.34
N SER A 72 -13.72 4.82 11.18
CA SER A 72 -14.00 5.46 12.46
C SER A 72 -14.39 6.93 12.30
N VAL A 73 -15.64 7.26 12.62
CA VAL A 73 -16.14 8.64 12.65
C VAL A 73 -15.36 9.52 13.64
N PRO A 74 -15.03 9.08 14.87
CA PRO A 74 -14.15 9.84 15.76
C PRO A 74 -12.79 10.19 15.14
N MET A 75 -12.15 9.24 14.45
CA MET A 75 -10.87 9.50 13.77
C MET A 75 -11.01 10.49 12.63
N LEU A 76 -12.02 10.33 11.78
CA LEU A 76 -12.30 11.25 10.68
C LEU A 76 -12.59 12.68 11.16
N ASN A 77 -13.24 12.85 12.31
CA ASN A 77 -13.45 14.16 12.91
C ASN A 77 -12.12 14.82 13.30
N LEU A 78 -11.18 14.07 13.88
CA LEU A 78 -9.84 14.57 14.19
C LEU A 78 -9.05 14.87 12.90
N ALA A 79 -9.12 13.99 11.91
CA ALA A 79 -8.49 14.18 10.61
C ALA A 79 -8.98 15.45 9.92
N ARG A 80 -10.29 15.74 9.99
CA ARG A 80 -10.87 16.96 9.42
C ARG A 80 -10.32 18.24 10.06
N LEU A 81 -9.96 18.21 11.34
CA LEU A 81 -9.36 19.34 12.04
C LEU A 81 -7.87 19.52 11.71
N ARG A 82 -7.17 18.43 11.39
CA ARG A 82 -5.74 18.42 11.07
C ARG A 82 -5.47 18.74 9.60
N LEU A 83 -6.25 18.15 8.70
CA LEU A 83 -5.91 18.10 7.28
C LEU A 83 -6.24 19.39 6.53
N PRO A 84 -5.42 19.78 5.55
CA PRO A 84 -5.74 20.90 4.69
C PRO A 84 -6.94 20.56 3.80
N ALA A 85 -7.73 21.57 3.43
CA ALA A 85 -8.96 21.41 2.63
C ALA A 85 -8.79 20.70 1.27
N ARG A 86 -7.56 20.58 0.77
CA ARG A 86 -7.23 19.85 -0.47
C ARG A 86 -7.21 18.33 -0.32
N VAL A 87 -7.22 17.81 0.90
CA VAL A 87 -7.26 16.36 1.16
C VAL A 87 -8.71 15.92 1.26
N SER A 88 -9.10 14.96 0.42
CA SER A 88 -10.43 14.37 0.47
C SER A 88 -10.52 13.39 1.64
N LEU A 89 -11.61 13.42 2.39
CA LEU A 89 -11.88 12.52 3.50
C LEU A 89 -13.09 11.66 3.18
N GLU A 90 -12.90 10.34 3.22
CA GLU A 90 -13.92 9.36 2.94
C GLU A 90 -14.11 8.40 4.11
N ARG A 91 -15.31 7.87 4.27
CA ARG A 91 -15.58 6.79 5.22
C ARG A 91 -15.74 5.48 4.46
N GLY A 92 -15.01 4.45 4.89
CA GLY A 92 -15.11 3.13 4.29
C GLY A 92 -14.29 2.10 5.04
N TYR A 93 -14.40 0.84 4.62
CA TYR A 93 -13.63 -0.27 5.17
C TYR A 93 -12.51 -0.66 4.20
N ALA A 94 -11.40 -1.17 4.72
CA ALA A 94 -10.25 -1.56 3.91
C ALA A 94 -10.56 -2.78 3.04
N GLU A 95 -11.47 -3.65 3.50
CA GLU A 95 -11.87 -4.89 2.86
C GLU A 95 -12.85 -4.70 1.68
N ASP A 96 -13.41 -3.50 1.52
CA ASP A 96 -14.35 -3.14 0.45
C ASP A 96 -14.21 -1.64 0.12
N LEU A 97 -13.27 -1.32 -0.78
CA LEU A 97 -12.91 0.06 -1.08
C LEU A 97 -13.86 0.65 -2.13
N PRO A 98 -14.52 1.80 -1.87
CA PRO A 98 -15.54 2.39 -2.75
C PRO A 98 -14.93 3.14 -3.94
N PHE A 99 -13.89 2.59 -4.55
CA PHE A 99 -13.16 3.19 -5.67
C PHE A 99 -13.02 2.22 -6.83
N ALA A 100 -12.91 2.76 -8.04
CA ALA A 100 -12.67 1.97 -9.24
C ALA A 100 -11.24 1.41 -9.27
N ASP A 101 -11.05 0.37 -10.08
CA ASP A 101 -9.73 -0.24 -10.31
C ASP A 101 -8.73 0.79 -10.85
N ASN A 102 -7.46 0.70 -10.41
CA ASN A 102 -6.36 1.57 -10.86
C ASN A 102 -6.65 3.09 -10.74
N SER A 103 -7.53 3.48 -9.83
CA SER A 103 -7.94 4.87 -9.62
C SER A 103 -6.88 5.72 -8.90
N PHE A 104 -5.96 5.09 -8.17
CA PHE A 104 -4.86 5.75 -7.48
C PHE A 104 -3.51 5.28 -8.02
N ASP A 105 -2.52 6.17 -8.05
CA ASP A 105 -1.17 5.78 -8.48
C ASP A 105 -0.49 4.95 -7.38
N VAL A 106 -0.72 5.34 -6.12
CA VAL A 106 -0.22 4.65 -4.92
C VAL A 106 -1.33 4.49 -3.89
N VAL A 107 -1.37 3.33 -3.23
CA VAL A 107 -2.21 3.11 -2.04
C VAL A 107 -1.30 2.92 -0.83
N ALA A 108 -1.56 3.62 0.26
CA ALA A 108 -0.83 3.52 1.52
C ALA A 108 -1.71 2.90 2.61
N MET A 109 -1.17 1.94 3.35
CA MET A 109 -1.78 1.35 4.55
C MET A 109 -0.75 1.44 5.68
N ILE A 110 -0.90 2.42 6.58
CA ILE A 110 0.07 2.69 7.65
C ILE A 110 -0.56 2.37 8.99
N THR A 111 -0.09 1.30 9.64
CA THR A 111 -0.63 0.75 10.89
C THR A 111 -2.12 0.36 10.80
N THR A 112 -2.55 -0.04 9.60
CA THR A 112 -3.95 -0.37 9.28
C THR A 112 -4.21 -1.89 9.28
N LEU A 113 -3.29 -2.68 8.70
CA LEU A 113 -3.46 -4.13 8.51
C LEU A 113 -3.59 -4.90 9.83
N GLU A 114 -3.16 -4.30 10.93
CA GLU A 114 -3.22 -4.85 12.27
C GLU A 114 -4.64 -4.86 12.83
N PHE A 115 -5.54 -4.03 12.30
CA PHE A 115 -6.89 -3.83 12.83
C PHE A 115 -8.00 -4.33 11.90
N VAL A 116 -7.68 -4.72 10.67
CA VAL A 116 -8.63 -5.30 9.71
C VAL A 116 -8.94 -6.76 10.07
N ASP A 117 -10.12 -7.23 9.66
CA ASP A 117 -10.56 -8.61 9.92
C ASP A 117 -9.87 -9.60 8.99
N ASP A 118 -9.83 -9.24 7.71
CA ASP A 118 -9.19 -10.00 6.65
C ASP A 118 -8.08 -9.17 5.98
N PRO A 119 -6.82 -9.32 6.45
CA PRO A 119 -5.67 -8.65 5.86
C PRO A 119 -5.43 -9.01 4.39
N ALA A 120 -5.82 -10.21 3.95
CA ALA A 120 -5.65 -10.63 2.56
C ALA A 120 -6.68 -9.94 1.66
N GLN A 121 -7.94 -9.84 2.09
CA GLN A 121 -8.97 -9.09 1.38
C GLN A 121 -8.65 -7.59 1.36
N ALA A 122 -8.23 -7.00 2.48
CA ALA A 122 -7.83 -5.59 2.52
C ALA A 122 -6.65 -5.29 1.57
N LEU A 123 -5.65 -6.17 1.55
CA LEU A 123 -4.53 -6.04 0.62
C LEU A 123 -4.98 -6.23 -0.85
N ARG A 124 -5.91 -7.15 -1.11
CA ARG A 124 -6.47 -7.36 -2.46
C ARG A 124 -7.18 -6.12 -2.97
N GLU A 125 -7.99 -5.48 -2.14
CA GLU A 125 -8.66 -4.22 -2.48
C GLU A 125 -7.67 -3.08 -2.69
N ALA A 126 -6.66 -2.95 -1.81
CA ALA A 126 -5.58 -1.98 -2.00
C ALA A 126 -4.85 -2.19 -3.34
N CYS A 127 -4.54 -3.43 -3.69
CA CYS A 127 -3.94 -3.76 -4.99
C CYS A 127 -4.88 -3.52 -6.17
N ARG A 128 -6.20 -3.72 -6.01
CA ARG A 128 -7.19 -3.48 -7.07
C ARG A 128 -7.27 -2.00 -7.43
N VAL A 129 -7.32 -1.11 -6.44
CA VAL A 129 -7.46 0.33 -6.66
C VAL A 129 -6.12 1.03 -6.95
N ALA A 130 -4.99 0.39 -6.61
CA ALA A 130 -3.64 0.87 -6.92
C ALA A 130 -3.23 0.55 -8.37
N ARG A 131 -2.67 1.54 -9.06
CA ARG A 131 -2.11 1.39 -10.42
C ARG A 131 -0.65 0.94 -10.41
N GLU A 132 0.17 1.51 -9.54
CA GLU A 132 1.63 1.32 -9.59
C GLU A 132 2.19 0.66 -8.35
N GLN A 133 1.81 1.12 -7.16
CA GLN A 133 2.46 0.70 -5.92
C GLN A 133 1.50 0.62 -4.75
N VAL A 134 1.79 -0.31 -3.83
CA VAL A 134 1.19 -0.33 -2.49
C VAL A 134 2.29 -0.10 -1.46
N LEU A 135 2.12 0.91 -0.61
CA LEU A 135 2.98 1.23 0.52
C LEU A 135 2.35 0.68 1.80
N LEU A 136 3.09 -0.18 2.49
CA LEU A 136 2.69 -0.81 3.73
C LEU A 136 3.59 -0.33 4.86
N GLY A 137 2.98 0.18 5.93
CA GLY A 137 3.62 0.47 7.21
C GLY A 137 3.00 -0.45 8.26
N VAL A 138 3.75 -1.40 8.82
CA VAL A 138 3.18 -2.43 9.70
C VAL A 138 4.02 -2.61 10.96
N LEU A 139 3.37 -2.85 12.10
CA LEU A 139 3.99 -3.12 13.38
C LEU A 139 4.53 -4.56 13.44
N ASN A 140 5.84 -4.64 13.68
CA ASN A 140 6.61 -5.88 13.69
C ASN A 140 6.40 -6.68 14.98
N LYS A 141 6.07 -7.96 14.84
CA LYS A 141 5.90 -8.90 15.97
C LYS A 141 7.21 -9.22 16.72
N TYR A 142 8.36 -9.08 16.07
CA TYR A 142 9.67 -9.49 16.61
C TYR A 142 10.45 -8.36 17.30
N SER A 143 9.83 -7.19 17.50
CA SER A 143 10.53 -6.08 18.13
C SER A 143 10.62 -6.20 19.65
N LEU A 144 11.76 -5.78 20.21
CA LEU A 144 11.93 -5.57 21.65
C LEU A 144 10.91 -4.58 22.23
N ILE A 145 10.46 -3.59 21.44
CA ILE A 145 9.37 -2.69 21.84
C ILE A 145 8.04 -3.42 21.86
N ALA A 146 7.77 -4.29 20.88
CA ALA A 146 6.56 -5.11 20.91
C ALA A 146 6.56 -6.05 22.13
N TRP A 147 7.73 -6.60 22.49
CA TRP A 147 7.92 -7.41 23.69
C TRP A 147 7.76 -6.60 24.99
N GLN A 148 8.37 -5.42 25.08
CA GLN A 148 8.22 -4.48 26.19
C GLN A 148 6.76 -4.00 26.33
N ARG A 149 6.09 -3.68 25.23
CA ARG A 149 4.68 -3.30 25.20
C ARG A 149 3.78 -4.48 25.56
N ARG A 150 4.12 -5.70 25.15
CA ARG A 150 3.43 -6.94 25.58
C ARG A 150 3.57 -7.19 27.08
N ILE A 151 4.68 -6.79 27.69
CA ILE A 151 4.85 -6.78 29.15
C ILE A 151 4.03 -5.67 29.80
N GLN A 152 3.99 -4.46 29.20
CA GLN A 152 3.13 -3.36 29.67
C GLN A 152 1.62 -3.67 29.50
N GLN A 153 1.25 -4.50 28.53
CA GLN A 153 -0.13 -4.97 28.29
C GLN A 153 -0.69 -5.81 29.45
N LEU A 154 0.17 -6.45 30.26
CA LEU A 154 -0.28 -7.12 31.48
C LEU A 154 -0.81 -6.13 32.54
N TRP A 155 -0.48 -4.84 32.39
CA TRP A 155 -0.78 -3.80 33.38
C TRP A 155 -1.69 -2.67 32.86
N ASN A 156 -1.89 -2.53 31.54
CA ASN A 156 -2.84 -1.57 30.95
C ASN A 156 -3.41 -2.07 29.60
N PRO A 157 -4.65 -2.58 29.55
CA PRO A 157 -5.22 -3.17 28.34
C PRO A 157 -5.73 -2.09 27.36
N GLY A 158 -4.81 -1.41 26.67
CA GLY A 158 -5.15 -0.42 25.64
C GLY A 158 -5.48 -1.00 24.25
N ILE A 159 -5.57 -0.11 23.26
CA ILE A 159 -5.88 -0.35 21.83
C ILE A 159 -5.15 -1.51 21.14
N TYR A 160 -3.99 -1.92 21.67
CA TYR A 160 -3.15 -2.98 21.09
C TYR A 160 -3.65 -4.41 21.33
N ARG A 161 -4.69 -4.60 22.17
CA ARG A 161 -5.26 -5.94 22.42
C ARG A 161 -5.85 -6.59 21.16
N HIS A 162 -6.36 -5.77 20.25
CA HIS A 162 -7.00 -6.23 19.01
C HIS A 162 -6.04 -6.21 17.79
N ALA A 163 -4.80 -5.77 17.98
CA ALA A 163 -3.84 -5.61 16.89
C ALA A 163 -3.16 -6.94 16.54
N ARG A 164 -3.25 -7.36 15.27
CA ARG A 164 -2.45 -8.45 14.71
C ARG A 164 -1.09 -7.91 14.27
N PHE A 165 -0.01 -8.37 14.88
CA PHE A 165 1.35 -8.01 14.45
C PHE A 165 1.86 -8.94 13.35
N PHE A 166 2.69 -8.41 12.44
CA PHE A 166 3.24 -9.16 11.31
C PHE A 166 4.76 -9.22 11.38
N GLY A 167 5.35 -10.32 10.91
CA GLY A 167 6.78 -10.35 10.59
C GLY A 167 7.02 -9.98 9.13
N VAL A 168 8.24 -9.55 8.77
CA VAL A 168 8.61 -9.24 7.37
C VAL A 168 8.30 -10.42 6.43
N ILE A 169 8.69 -11.64 6.82
CA ILE A 169 8.47 -12.86 6.02
C ILE A 169 6.97 -13.17 5.87
N GLU A 170 6.18 -12.96 6.92
CA GLU A 170 4.72 -13.13 6.87
C GLU A 170 4.07 -12.11 5.95
N LEU A 171 4.51 -10.86 6.01
CA LEU A 171 4.00 -9.80 5.14
C LEU A 171 4.34 -10.09 3.67
N GLN A 172 5.57 -10.52 3.38
CA GLN A 172 5.96 -10.94 2.02
C GLN A 172 5.15 -12.15 1.53
N ARG A 173 4.85 -13.11 2.43
CA ARG A 173 4.01 -14.26 2.11
C ARG A 173 2.57 -13.83 1.79
N LEU A 174 1.99 -12.96 2.63
CA LEU A 174 0.66 -12.41 2.41
C LEU A 174 0.55 -11.69 1.06
N VAL A 175 1.55 -10.86 0.72
CA VAL A 175 1.62 -10.19 -0.59
C VAL A 175 1.68 -11.20 -1.73
N ARG A 176 2.55 -12.21 -1.63
CA ARG A 176 2.71 -13.23 -2.67
C ARG A 176 1.43 -14.04 -2.90
N GLU A 177 0.78 -14.46 -1.82
CA GLU A 177 -0.46 -15.23 -1.86
C GLU A 177 -1.62 -14.40 -2.42
N THR A 178 -1.69 -13.12 -2.05
CA THR A 178 -2.76 -12.21 -2.52
C THR A 178 -2.65 -11.91 -4.01
N LEU A 179 -1.42 -11.75 -4.52
CA LEU A 179 -1.16 -11.40 -5.92
C LEU A 179 -0.91 -12.61 -6.83
N ASN A 180 -1.03 -13.84 -6.31
CA ASN A 180 -0.77 -15.09 -7.04
C ASN A 180 0.61 -15.10 -7.74
N GLY A 181 1.64 -14.52 -7.11
CA GLY A 181 2.95 -14.38 -7.74
C GLY A 181 3.95 -13.57 -6.91
N SER A 182 5.23 -13.69 -7.27
CA SER A 182 6.29 -12.88 -6.64
C SER A 182 6.36 -11.52 -7.33
N VAL A 183 6.03 -10.47 -6.59
CA VAL A 183 6.21 -9.07 -6.99
C VAL A 183 7.46 -8.49 -6.34
N PRO A 184 8.15 -7.53 -6.99
CA PRO A 184 9.25 -6.83 -6.36
C PRO A 184 8.78 -6.11 -5.10
N THR A 185 9.44 -6.41 -3.97
CA THR A 185 9.19 -5.72 -2.69
C THR A 185 10.47 -5.09 -2.19
N HIS A 186 10.41 -3.83 -1.76
CA HIS A 186 11.50 -3.14 -1.08
C HIS A 186 11.06 -2.82 0.35
N TRP A 187 11.87 -3.18 1.35
CA TRP A 187 11.51 -2.94 2.74
C TRP A 187 12.70 -2.49 3.59
N ARG A 188 12.35 -1.77 4.66
CA ARG A 188 13.23 -1.35 5.75
C ARG A 188 12.45 -1.44 7.05
N THR A 189 13.15 -1.48 8.16
CA THR A 189 12.53 -1.39 9.47
C THR A 189 13.14 -0.26 10.29
N CYS A 190 12.44 0.21 11.30
CA CYS A 190 12.97 1.17 12.27
C CYS A 190 12.33 0.97 13.64
N LEU A 191 12.76 1.80 14.60
CA LEU A 191 12.43 1.69 16.02
C LEU A 191 12.91 0.35 16.58
N THR A 192 14.22 0.14 16.49
CA THR A 192 14.90 -1.07 16.96
C THR A 192 15.15 -0.99 18.47
N PHE A 193 15.43 0.21 18.98
CA PHE A 193 15.67 0.44 20.40
C PHE A 193 14.39 0.77 21.18
N PRO A 194 14.33 0.46 22.49
CA PRO A 194 13.22 0.85 23.35
C PRO A 194 12.90 2.35 23.29
N LEU A 195 11.63 2.72 23.42
CA LEU A 195 11.17 4.12 23.31
C LEU A 195 11.84 5.07 24.31
N TRP A 196 12.21 4.58 25.50
CA TRP A 196 12.93 5.37 26.50
C TRP A 196 14.37 5.71 26.07
N ALA A 197 15.00 4.85 25.27
CA ALA A 197 16.35 5.03 24.74
C ALA A 197 16.32 5.72 23.35
N LEU A 198 15.16 5.85 22.71
CA LEU A 198 15.03 6.42 21.38
C LEU A 198 15.61 7.84 21.30
N ARG A 199 15.49 8.63 22.37
CA ARG A 199 16.06 9.99 22.40
C ARG A 199 17.59 9.99 22.34
N THR A 200 18.24 9.10 23.09
CA THR A 200 19.71 9.06 23.18
C THR A 200 20.33 8.35 21.97
N LEU A 201 19.62 7.36 21.42
CA LEU A 201 20.11 6.53 20.32
C LEU A 201 19.52 6.93 18.95
N ILE A 202 18.87 8.09 18.84
CA ILE A 202 18.20 8.51 17.60
C ILE A 202 19.14 8.55 16.40
N THR A 203 20.39 8.99 16.60
CA THR A 203 21.40 9.04 15.52
C THR A 203 21.73 7.65 15.01
N LEU A 204 21.78 6.65 15.91
CA LEU A 204 21.99 5.25 15.55
C LEU A 204 20.75 4.67 14.86
N GLU A 205 19.55 4.96 15.35
CA GLU A 205 18.29 4.52 14.74
C GLU A 205 18.09 5.08 13.32
N ARG A 206 18.56 6.31 13.08
CA ARG A 206 18.55 6.95 11.75
C ARG A 206 19.64 6.42 10.81
N SER A 207 20.59 5.65 11.31
CA SER A 207 21.66 5.08 10.49
C SER A 207 21.08 4.04 9.52
N PRO A 208 21.43 4.10 8.22
CA PRO A 208 21.00 3.10 7.24
C PRO A 208 21.32 1.67 7.65
N HIS A 209 22.42 1.45 8.38
CA HIS A 209 22.91 0.13 8.76
C HIS A 209 21.97 -0.59 9.72
N PHE A 210 21.31 0.15 10.61
CA PHE A 210 20.38 -0.43 11.60
C PHE A 210 19.00 -0.70 11.00
N GLN A 211 18.64 0.00 9.93
CA GLN A 211 17.32 -0.11 9.29
C GLN A 211 17.19 -1.29 8.31
N TRP A 212 18.27 -2.03 8.09
CA TRP A 212 18.28 -3.27 7.31
C TRP A 212 17.96 -4.51 8.15
N HIS A 213 17.96 -4.40 9.49
CA HIS A 213 17.77 -5.56 10.36
C HIS A 213 16.28 -5.83 10.62
N PRO A 214 15.75 -7.06 10.44
CA PRO A 214 14.30 -7.36 10.53
C PRO A 214 13.66 -7.25 11.93
N LEU A 215 14.31 -6.60 12.90
CA LEU A 215 13.86 -6.50 14.30
C LEU A 215 13.29 -5.13 14.69
N GLY A 216 13.32 -4.15 13.78
CA GLY A 216 12.69 -2.85 14.03
C GLY A 216 11.18 -2.99 14.28
N HIS A 217 10.62 -2.20 15.21
CA HIS A 217 9.20 -2.20 15.55
C HIS A 217 8.27 -1.82 14.40
N PHE A 218 8.73 -0.98 13.47
CA PHE A 218 7.95 -0.58 12.31
C PHE A 218 8.61 -1.12 11.05
N ILE A 219 7.82 -1.74 10.17
CA ILE A 219 8.23 -2.22 8.85
C ILE A 219 7.62 -1.28 7.81
N ALA A 220 8.46 -0.62 7.01
CA ALA A 220 8.04 0.06 5.80
C ALA A 220 8.33 -0.84 4.61
N MET A 221 7.33 -1.18 3.81
CA MET A 221 7.44 -2.03 2.63
C MET A 221 6.70 -1.41 1.44
N VAL A 222 7.37 -1.36 0.30
CA VAL A 222 6.76 -0.99 -0.98
C VAL A 222 6.60 -2.26 -1.81
N VAL A 223 5.40 -2.47 -2.32
CA VAL A 223 5.05 -3.51 -3.28
C VAL A 223 4.91 -2.84 -4.65
N ASP A 224 5.73 -3.23 -5.62
CA ASP A 224 5.65 -2.71 -6.99
C ASP A 224 4.70 -3.57 -7.84
N LEU A 225 3.58 -2.98 -8.26
CA LEU A 225 2.56 -3.62 -9.10
C LEU A 225 2.83 -3.42 -10.60
N ARG A 226 3.88 -2.67 -10.98
CA ARG A 226 4.22 -2.50 -12.39
C ARG A 226 4.74 -3.82 -12.94
N TYR A 227 3.87 -4.54 -13.62
CA TYR A 227 4.24 -5.72 -14.38
C TYR A 227 5.27 -5.34 -15.44
N ILE A 228 6.47 -5.91 -15.36
CA ILE A 228 7.35 -5.99 -16.53
C ILE A 228 6.74 -7.05 -17.44
N LEU A 229 5.89 -6.63 -18.37
CA LEU A 229 5.56 -7.45 -19.53
C LEU A 229 6.86 -7.66 -20.32
N ARG A 230 7.59 -8.74 -20.03
CA ARG A 230 8.46 -9.32 -21.05
C ARG A 230 7.52 -10.00 -22.03
N THR A 231 7.16 -9.30 -23.12
CA THR A 231 6.64 -9.98 -24.30
C THR A 231 7.70 -11.00 -24.71
N ILE A 232 7.44 -12.27 -24.43
CA ILE A 232 8.20 -13.34 -25.05
C ILE A 232 7.83 -13.25 -26.53
N GLN A 233 8.63 -12.52 -27.32
CA GLN A 233 8.61 -12.65 -28.77
C GLN A 233 9.25 -14.00 -29.12
N GLN A 234 8.64 -15.10 -28.67
CA GLN A 234 8.80 -16.35 -29.37
C GLN A 234 7.88 -16.22 -30.59
N PRO A 235 8.41 -16.09 -31.81
CA PRO A 235 7.59 -16.26 -32.98
C PRO A 235 6.83 -17.58 -32.81
N LEU A 236 5.50 -17.51 -32.83
CA LEU A 236 4.64 -18.68 -32.96
C LEU A 236 4.92 -19.29 -34.34
N PHE A 237 6.03 -20.01 -34.47
CA PHE A 237 6.28 -20.87 -35.61
C PHE A 237 5.35 -22.08 -35.45
N ARG A 238 4.06 -21.91 -35.77
CA ARG A 238 3.27 -23.05 -36.17
C ARG A 238 3.89 -23.56 -37.47
N GLN A 239 4.54 -24.70 -37.43
CA GLN A 239 4.84 -25.46 -38.63
C GLN A 239 3.50 -25.87 -39.25
N ILE A 240 3.08 -25.15 -40.28
CA ILE A 240 1.96 -25.57 -41.11
C ILE A 240 2.54 -26.57 -42.10
N PRO A 241 2.12 -27.85 -42.09
CA PRO A 241 2.53 -28.77 -43.13
C PRO A 241 1.95 -28.27 -44.45
N THR A 242 2.80 -27.71 -45.31
CA THR A 242 2.46 -27.52 -46.72
C THR A 242 2.42 -28.91 -47.36
N ARG A 243 1.48 -29.15 -48.27
CA ARG A 243 1.34 -30.44 -48.99
C ARG A 243 2.54 -30.81 -49.89
N VAL A 244 3.67 -30.10 -49.75
CA VAL A 244 4.92 -30.35 -50.47
C VAL A 244 6.09 -30.30 -49.47
N GLY A 245 6.15 -31.29 -48.58
CA GLY A 245 7.36 -31.83 -47.94
C GLY A 245 8.41 -30.91 -47.28
N THR A 246 8.22 -29.60 -47.19
CA THR A 246 9.22 -28.65 -46.67
C THR A 246 8.56 -27.69 -45.67
N SER A 247 9.02 -27.74 -44.42
CA SER A 247 8.58 -26.85 -43.34
C SER A 247 9.36 -25.53 -43.43
N GLN A 248 8.74 -24.47 -43.94
CA GLN A 248 9.30 -23.12 -43.82
C GLN A 248 8.55 -22.29 -42.77
N PRO A 249 9.28 -21.60 -41.86
CA PRO A 249 8.68 -20.68 -40.91
C PRO A 249 8.20 -19.40 -41.61
N HIS A 250 6.88 -19.18 -41.65
CA HIS A 250 6.30 -17.91 -42.12
C HIS A 250 5.89 -17.02 -40.94
N PRO A 251 6.35 -15.75 -40.87
CA PRO A 251 5.78 -14.77 -39.96
C PRO A 251 4.33 -14.46 -40.41
N THR A 252 3.35 -14.86 -39.61
CA THR A 252 1.94 -14.64 -39.92
C THR A 252 1.55 -13.23 -39.51
N CYS A 253 1.52 -12.31 -40.47
CA CYS A 253 0.76 -11.06 -40.35
C CYS A 253 -0.29 -11.10 -41.46
N TRP A 254 -1.56 -11.30 -41.10
CA TRP A 254 -2.67 -11.27 -42.05
C TRP A 254 -3.51 -10.03 -41.81
N ARG A 255 -3.66 -9.22 -42.88
CA ARG A 255 -4.62 -8.12 -42.95
C ARG A 255 -6.00 -8.71 -43.20
N ILE A 256 -6.95 -8.43 -42.32
CA ILE A 256 -8.37 -8.66 -42.63
C ILE A 256 -8.72 -7.69 -43.78
N PRO A 257 -9.21 -8.17 -44.93
CA PRO A 257 -9.63 -7.27 -45.99
C PRO A 257 -10.80 -6.41 -45.49
N ARG A 258 -10.64 -5.09 -45.54
CA ARG A 258 -11.78 -4.17 -45.44
C ARG A 258 -12.70 -4.53 -46.61
N ARG A 259 -13.97 -4.83 -46.32
CA ARG A 259 -15.00 -4.79 -47.36
C ARG A 259 -15.11 -3.34 -47.83
N GLU A 260 -14.45 -3.03 -48.94
CA GLU A 260 -14.76 -1.86 -49.74
C GLU A 260 -16.15 -2.07 -50.33
N HIS A 261 -17.13 -1.39 -49.73
CA HIS A 261 -18.39 -1.10 -50.40
C HIS A 261 -18.15 0.10 -51.31
N GLN A 262 -17.98 -0.18 -52.59
CA GLN A 262 -18.14 0.73 -53.73
C GLN A 262 -18.17 -0.20 -54.97
N ASP A 263 -19.22 -0.22 -55.80
CA ASP A 263 -19.64 0.94 -56.58
C ASP A 263 -21.06 0.91 -57.17
N HIS A 264 -21.61 2.13 -57.24
CA HIS A 264 -22.45 2.75 -58.29
C HIS A 264 -23.72 2.04 -58.84
N ARG A 265 -24.95 2.47 -58.49
CA ARG A 265 -25.83 3.57 -59.07
C ARG A 265 -26.39 3.27 -60.50
N PRO A 266 -27.44 3.95 -61.02
CA PRO A 266 -28.73 4.46 -60.49
C PRO A 266 -29.95 4.15 -61.44
N CYS A 267 -31.13 4.78 -61.17
CA CYS A 267 -32.28 5.09 -62.06
C CYS A 267 -33.60 4.26 -61.99
N ALA A 268 -34.63 4.95 -61.46
CA ALA A 268 -35.95 5.28 -62.05
C ALA A 268 -37.07 4.24 -62.28
N ASN A 269 -38.26 4.63 -61.77
CA ASN A 269 -39.65 4.42 -62.23
C ASN A 269 -40.25 3.00 -62.25
N LEU A 270 -41.18 2.75 -61.32
CA LEU A 270 -42.64 2.61 -61.54
C LEU A 270 -43.37 2.48 -60.19
#